data_AF-A0A4R8MGQ0-F1
#
_entry.id   AF-A0A4R8MGQ0-F1
#
_cell.length_a   1.000
_cell.length_b   1.000
_cell.length_c   1.000
_cell.angle_alpha   90.00
_cell.angle_beta   90.00
_cell.angle_gamma   90.00
#
_symmetry.space_group_name_H-M   'P 1'
#
loop_
_entity.id
_entity.type
_entity.pdbx_description
1 polymer ?
#
loop_
_entity_poly.entity_id
_entity_poly.type
_entity_poly.pdbx_seq_one_letter_code
_entity_poly.pdbx_strand_id
1 'polypeptide(L)'
;MAVPLEILDCFEILGIPPGAHPGEIRSAFRRLALSFHPDVAGAREAGRFEAIAAAYAVLKSASPGEVADALKKGRKSPDAAPRKEREGSPFRWRRKRQDPPPPSGKRKEEEESSGRVRELLVERALVEAELSVARLLERSRAGESAGNVSRIVMRLLGAHPGVRLLALGALGRKAPEGEVFAALLEMVRLWPVDEDVLEHLVLLDYSPDRRRKMAEALAARAGALPERAALVFLRWISLLPDRGDILGKILSHQSARVLAAALSLWPGGVLPDDLALIRLLKRDEDGILVPLLRILKSRGAPPWAAPRLAALSEKHPSAAVRVWARSIVRAENLV
;
A
#
# COMPACT_ATOMS: atom_id res chain seq x y z
N MET A 1 26.31 15.82 23.42
CA MET A 1 27.00 14.67 24.03
C MET A 1 25.97 13.59 24.24
N ALA A 2 26.00 12.51 23.45
CA ALA A 2 25.03 11.42 23.58
C ALA A 2 25.42 10.57 24.79
N VAL A 3 24.61 10.60 25.84
CA VAL A 3 24.74 9.69 26.97
C VAL A 3 24.50 8.27 26.44
N PRO A 4 25.39 7.30 26.65
CA PRO A 4 25.13 5.93 26.24
C PRO A 4 23.93 5.41 27.04
N LEU A 5 22.83 5.11 26.35
CA LEU A 5 21.66 4.49 26.96
C LEU A 5 22.01 3.04 27.31
N GLU A 6 21.95 2.68 28.59
CA GLU A 6 22.15 1.29 29.01
C GLU A 6 20.92 0.45 28.67
N ILE A 7 21.12 -0.86 28.46
CA ILE A 7 20.04 -1.80 28.12
C ILE A 7 18.96 -1.85 29.22
N LEU A 8 19.37 -1.70 30.49
CA LEU A 8 18.43 -1.68 31.63
C LEU A 8 17.53 -0.43 31.59
N ASP A 9 18.10 0.74 31.33
CA ASP A 9 17.37 2.00 31.17
C ASP A 9 16.34 1.90 30.04
N CYS A 10 16.66 1.16 28.98
CA CYS A 10 15.74 0.98 27.86
C CYS A 10 14.48 0.19 28.25
N PHE A 11 14.58 -0.78 29.17
CA PHE A 11 13.41 -1.49 29.70
C PHE A 11 12.56 -0.58 30.60
N GLU A 12 13.20 0.28 31.40
CA GLU A 12 12.52 1.26 32.24
C GLU A 12 11.80 2.33 31.41
N ILE A 13 12.44 2.86 30.37
CA ILE A 13 11.85 3.84 29.44
C ILE A 13 10.60 3.26 28.75
N LEU A 14 10.62 1.97 28.42
CA LEU A 14 9.47 1.28 27.82
C LEU A 14 8.42 0.81 28.85
N GLY A 15 8.70 0.93 30.16
CA GLY A 15 7.79 0.54 31.24
C GLY A 15 7.51 -0.96 31.29
N ILE A 16 8.52 -1.78 30.99
CA ILE A 16 8.44 -3.24 30.93
C ILE A 16 9.50 -3.90 31.82
N PRO A 17 9.26 -5.12 32.32
CA PRO A 17 10.23 -5.79 33.17
C PRO A 17 11.54 -6.07 32.42
N PRO A 18 12.69 -6.04 33.11
CA PRO A 18 13.97 -6.31 32.48
C PRO A 18 14.01 -7.78 32.03
N GLY A 19 14.25 -8.01 30.74
CA GLY A 19 14.17 -9.35 30.11
C GLY A 19 12.79 -9.70 29.51
N ALA A 20 11.91 -8.71 29.34
CA ALA A 20 10.64 -8.87 28.62
C ALA A 20 10.81 -9.51 27.24
N HIS A 21 9.84 -10.32 26.82
CA HIS A 21 9.89 -11.01 25.53
C HIS A 21 9.87 -9.98 24.37
N PRO A 22 10.51 -10.22 23.21
CA PRO A 22 10.49 -9.29 22.08
C PRO A 22 9.08 -8.86 21.62
N GLY A 23 8.07 -9.72 21.84
CA GLY A 23 6.67 -9.38 21.61
C GLY A 23 6.15 -8.27 22.54
N GLU A 24 6.54 -8.29 23.82
CA GLU A 24 6.17 -7.30 24.82
C GLU A 24 6.90 -5.97 24.58
N ILE A 25 8.18 -6.01 24.20
CA ILE A 25 8.96 -4.83 23.80
C ILE A 25 8.27 -4.10 22.64
N ARG A 26 7.84 -4.85 21.60
CA ARG A 26 7.10 -4.28 20.47
C ARG A 26 5.73 -3.73 20.85
N SER A 27 5.02 -4.41 21.74
CA SER A 27 3.69 -3.98 22.20
C SER A 27 3.78 -2.68 23.02
N ALA A 28 4.73 -2.63 23.96
CA ALA A 28 4.99 -1.46 24.79
C ALA A 28 5.42 -0.25 23.96
N PHE A 29 6.34 -0.44 23.01
CA PHE A 29 6.73 0.62 22.07
C PHE A 29 5.54 1.14 21.27
N ARG A 30 4.69 0.27 20.71
CA ARG A 30 3.50 0.70 19.95
C ARG A 30 2.54 1.52 20.80
N ARG A 31 2.29 1.10 22.05
CA ARG A 31 1.43 1.81 22.99
C ARG A 31 1.99 3.20 23.31
N LEU A 32 3.28 3.28 23.64
CA LEU A 32 3.93 4.54 24.00
C LEU A 32 4.08 5.47 22.80
N ALA A 33 4.38 4.94 21.62
CA ALA A 33 4.47 5.71 20.38
C ALA A 33 3.13 6.34 19.99
N LEU A 34 2.00 5.66 20.25
CA LEU A 34 0.66 6.23 20.04
C LEU A 34 0.35 7.36 21.03
N SER A 35 0.76 7.21 22.30
CA SER A 35 0.48 8.20 23.35
C SER A 35 1.37 9.45 23.28
N PHE A 36 2.64 9.30 22.88
CA PHE A 36 3.63 10.38 22.90
C PHE A 36 4.02 10.87 21.49
N HIS A 37 3.29 10.48 20.44
CA HIS A 37 3.57 10.98 19.09
C HIS A 37 3.48 12.52 19.07
N PRO A 38 4.42 13.24 18.43
CA PRO A 38 4.38 14.71 18.37
C PRO A 38 3.09 15.26 17.76
N ASP A 39 2.43 14.50 16.89
CA ASP A 39 1.13 14.86 16.30
C ASP A 39 -0.04 14.80 17.30
N VAL A 40 0.05 13.96 18.35
CA VAL A 40 -1.02 13.77 19.34
C VAL A 40 -0.75 14.55 20.62
N ALA A 41 0.50 14.56 21.07
CA ALA A 41 0.91 15.13 22.35
C ALA A 41 1.60 16.51 22.24
N GLY A 42 1.87 16.97 21.01
CA GLY A 42 2.50 18.25 20.71
C GLY A 42 4.02 18.27 20.90
N ALA A 43 4.66 19.37 20.48
CA ALA A 43 6.12 19.51 20.45
C ALA A 43 6.81 19.39 21.82
N ARG A 44 6.07 19.59 22.93
CA ARG A 44 6.60 19.48 24.29
C ARG A 44 6.95 18.04 24.69
N GLU A 45 6.32 17.06 24.06
CA GLU A 45 6.51 15.63 24.33
C GLU A 45 7.42 14.95 23.29
N ALA A 46 7.92 15.69 22.30
CA ALA A 46 8.83 15.19 21.26
C ALA A 46 10.11 14.58 21.86
N GLY A 47 10.67 15.18 22.91
CA GLY A 47 11.85 14.64 23.60
C GLY A 47 11.58 13.30 24.30
N ARG A 48 10.35 13.06 24.78
CA ARG A 48 9.97 11.75 25.34
C ARG A 48 9.82 10.71 24.25
N PHE A 49 9.24 11.09 23.11
CA PHE A 49 9.14 10.21 21.95
C PHE A 49 10.51 9.78 21.41
N GLU A 50 11.47 10.71 21.34
CA GLU A 50 12.85 10.41 20.96
C GLU A 50 13.51 9.41 21.92
N ALA A 51 13.33 9.57 23.23
CA ALA A 51 13.84 8.63 24.23
C ALA A 51 13.21 7.23 24.07
N ILE A 52 11.90 7.15 23.82
CA ILE A 52 11.17 5.89 23.58
C ILE A 52 11.66 5.20 22.30
N ALA A 53 11.86 5.97 21.23
CA ALA A 53 12.36 5.45 19.96
C ALA A 53 13.80 4.95 20.05
N ALA A 54 14.66 5.69 20.78
CA ALA A 54 16.04 5.29 21.04
C ALA A 54 16.11 3.99 21.88
N ALA A 55 15.31 3.89 22.95
CA ALA A 55 15.23 2.69 23.78
C ALA A 55 14.79 1.45 22.99
N TYR A 56 13.78 1.60 22.12
CA TYR A 56 13.34 0.51 21.25
C TYR A 56 14.40 0.10 20.22
N ALA A 57 15.14 1.06 19.64
CA ALA A 57 16.20 0.77 18.69
C ALA A 57 17.32 -0.07 19.32
N VAL A 58 17.75 0.30 20.53
CA VAL A 58 18.78 -0.42 21.30
C VAL A 58 18.32 -1.83 21.65
N LEU A 59 17.10 -2.00 22.18
CA LEU A 59 16.57 -3.32 22.52
C LEU A 59 16.29 -4.21 21.31
N LYS A 60 16.03 -3.62 20.15
CA LYS A 60 15.84 -4.35 18.89
C LYS A 60 17.16 -4.84 18.30
N SER A 61 18.25 -4.09 18.48
CA SER A 61 19.59 -4.46 18.00
C SER A 61 20.36 -5.34 18.98
N ALA A 62 19.99 -5.35 20.25
CA ALA A 62 20.64 -6.15 21.28
C ALA A 62 20.44 -7.65 21.05
N SER A 63 21.54 -8.38 21.06
CA SER A 63 21.54 -9.84 21.03
C SER A 63 21.08 -10.44 22.37
N PRO A 64 20.56 -11.68 22.39
CA PRO A 64 20.17 -12.35 23.63
C PRO A 64 21.29 -12.43 24.68
N GLY A 65 22.56 -12.47 24.24
CA GLY A 65 23.73 -12.48 25.12
C GLY A 65 23.95 -11.15 25.84
N GLU A 66 23.81 -10.02 25.14
CA GLU A 66 23.97 -8.68 25.71
C GLU A 66 22.86 -8.34 26.70
N VAL A 67 21.62 -8.78 26.42
CA VAL A 67 20.50 -8.67 27.37
C VAL A 67 20.76 -9.51 28.62
N ALA A 68 21.26 -10.75 28.46
CA ALA A 68 21.59 -11.61 29.59
C ALA A 68 22.73 -11.05 30.46
N ASP A 69 23.74 -10.43 29.85
CA ASP A 69 24.87 -9.82 30.57
C ASP A 69 24.48 -8.52 31.27
N ALA A 70 23.58 -7.72 30.69
CA ALA A 70 22.98 -6.56 31.36
C ALA A 70 22.15 -6.98 32.59
N LEU A 71 21.35 -8.05 32.47
CA LEU A 71 20.58 -8.62 33.58
C LEU A 71 21.46 -9.19 34.70
N LYS A 72 22.64 -9.74 34.36
CA LYS A 72 23.63 -10.21 35.34
C LYS A 72 24.34 -9.05 36.05
N LYS A 73 24.63 -7.94 35.34
CA LYS A 73 25.21 -6.73 35.93
C LYS A 73 24.27 -6.08 36.94
N GLY A 74 22.96 -6.02 36.66
CA GLY A 74 21.95 -5.50 37.57
C GLY A 74 21.72 -6.33 38.85
N ARG A 75 22.17 -7.59 38.89
CA ARG A 75 22.06 -8.48 40.08
C ARG A 75 23.23 -8.37 41.05
N LYS A 76 24.31 -7.65 40.72
CA LYS A 76 25.49 -7.49 41.58
C LYS A 76 25.66 -6.05 42.07
N SER A 77 24.75 -5.59 42.93
CA SER A 77 25.06 -4.73 44.09
C SER A 77 23.86 -4.65 45.06
N PRO A 78 24.11 -4.48 46.37
CA PRO A 78 23.19 -4.92 47.43
C PRO A 78 22.48 -3.75 48.13
N ASP A 79 21.22 -3.92 48.56
CA ASP A 79 20.84 -3.78 49.97
C ASP A 79 19.34 -4.04 50.26
N ALA A 80 19.07 -4.41 51.52
CA ALA A 80 17.80 -4.30 52.27
C ALA A 80 16.66 -5.35 52.09
N ALA A 81 16.80 -6.47 52.80
CA ALA A 81 15.99 -6.97 53.95
C ALA A 81 14.42 -6.92 53.97
N PRO A 82 13.75 -7.79 54.77
CA PRO A 82 12.51 -8.49 54.38
C PRO A 82 11.20 -7.84 54.88
N ARG A 83 10.10 -8.07 54.15
CA ARG A 83 8.73 -7.76 54.62
C ARG A 83 8.17 -8.90 55.47
N LYS A 84 7.90 -8.56 56.73
CA LYS A 84 7.22 -9.35 57.76
C LYS A 84 5.74 -9.59 57.44
N GLU A 85 5.29 -10.80 57.75
CA GLU A 85 3.92 -11.06 58.19
C GLU A 85 3.61 -10.31 59.50
N ARG A 86 2.41 -9.76 59.63
CA ARG A 86 1.60 -9.73 60.87
C ARG A 86 0.25 -9.03 60.66
N GLU A 87 -0.80 -9.77 61.01
CA GLU A 87 -1.95 -9.40 61.85
C GLU A 87 -2.79 -8.14 61.56
N GLY A 88 -4.10 -8.41 61.39
CA GLY A 88 -5.14 -7.83 62.24
C GLY A 88 -5.54 -6.37 61.99
N SER A 89 -6.65 -6.15 61.26
CA SER A 89 -7.35 -4.86 61.28
C SER A 89 -8.58 -4.90 62.20
N PRO A 90 -8.80 -3.89 63.07
CA PRO A 90 -9.59 -4.01 64.29
C PRO A 90 -10.97 -3.31 64.19
N PHE A 91 -11.78 -3.62 63.18
CA PHE A 91 -13.15 -3.10 63.10
C PHE A 91 -14.14 -4.17 62.64
N ARG A 92 -14.53 -5.03 63.59
CA ARG A 92 -15.65 -5.95 63.48
C ARG A 92 -16.89 -5.31 64.11
N TRP A 93 -17.70 -4.62 63.32
CA TRP A 93 -19.04 -4.21 63.76
C TRP A 93 -20.04 -5.37 63.57
N ARG A 94 -20.49 -5.92 64.70
CA ARG A 94 -21.65 -6.81 64.82
C ARG A 94 -22.90 -6.07 64.35
N ARG A 95 -23.63 -6.61 63.37
CA ARG A 95 -25.02 -6.25 63.11
C ARG A 95 -25.91 -7.45 63.44
N LYS A 96 -26.76 -7.27 64.44
CA LYS A 96 -27.77 -8.23 64.94
C LYS A 96 -28.67 -8.65 63.76
N ARG A 97 -28.74 -9.95 63.46
CA ARG A 97 -29.80 -10.51 62.62
C ARG A 97 -31.12 -10.38 63.39
N GLN A 98 -32.09 -9.70 62.79
CA GLN A 98 -33.51 -9.89 63.08
C GLN A 98 -34.07 -10.65 61.89
N ASP A 99 -34.68 -11.80 62.15
CA ASP A 99 -35.36 -12.58 61.12
C ASP A 99 -36.69 -11.88 60.74
N PRO A 100 -37.03 -11.79 59.44
CA PRO A 100 -38.28 -11.18 59.01
C PRO A 100 -39.49 -12.11 59.26
N PRO A 101 -40.71 -11.57 59.46
CA PRO A 101 -41.93 -12.35 59.67
C PRO A 101 -42.38 -13.08 58.38
N PRO A 102 -43.18 -14.16 58.48
CA PRO A 102 -43.49 -15.01 57.35
C PRO A 102 -44.40 -14.29 56.33
N PRO A 103 -44.28 -14.61 55.02
CA PRO A 103 -44.97 -13.87 53.97
C PRO A 103 -46.44 -14.27 53.85
N SER A 104 -47.31 -13.26 53.75
CA SER A 104 -48.72 -13.40 53.34
C SER A 104 -48.84 -13.54 51.82
N GLY A 105 -49.78 -14.37 51.36
CA GLY A 105 -49.88 -14.86 49.97
C GLY A 105 -50.10 -13.83 48.86
N LYS A 106 -50.31 -12.54 49.16
CA LYS A 106 -50.40 -11.46 48.15
C LYS A 106 -49.03 -10.98 47.65
N ARG A 107 -47.94 -11.28 48.36
CA ARG A 107 -46.57 -10.87 47.96
C ARG A 107 -46.03 -11.63 46.74
N LYS A 108 -46.48 -12.86 46.48
CA LYS A 108 -45.92 -13.69 45.39
C LYS A 108 -46.25 -13.14 44.00
N GLU A 109 -47.47 -12.66 43.77
CA GLU A 109 -47.86 -12.09 42.46
C GLU A 109 -47.23 -10.70 42.21
N GLU A 110 -47.07 -9.87 43.25
CA GLU A 110 -46.34 -8.60 43.17
C GLU A 110 -44.82 -8.80 43.02
N GLU A 111 -44.24 -9.83 43.64
CA GLU A 111 -42.82 -10.20 43.46
C GLU A 111 -42.56 -10.79 42.07
N GLU A 112 -43.47 -11.60 41.51
CA GLU A 112 -43.35 -12.16 40.16
C GLU A 112 -43.52 -11.08 39.08
N SER A 113 -44.48 -10.17 39.23
CA SER A 113 -44.66 -9.04 38.30
C SER A 113 -43.49 -8.04 38.40
N SER A 114 -42.99 -7.76 39.59
CA SER A 114 -41.78 -6.95 39.81
C SER A 114 -40.51 -7.64 39.27
N GLY A 115 -40.46 -8.97 39.35
CA GLY A 115 -39.40 -9.81 38.76
C GLY A 115 -39.38 -9.69 37.24
N ARG A 116 -40.54 -9.84 36.58
CA ARG A 116 -40.66 -9.67 35.12
C ARG A 116 -40.32 -8.25 34.68
N VAL A 117 -40.74 -7.23 35.44
CA VAL A 117 -40.40 -5.83 35.14
C VAL A 117 -38.89 -5.61 35.27
N ARG A 118 -38.24 -6.17 36.29
CA ARG A 118 -36.76 -6.11 36.43
C ARG A 118 -36.06 -6.83 35.29
N GLU A 119 -36.54 -8.00 34.87
CA GLU A 119 -35.98 -8.78 33.77
C GLU A 119 -36.06 -8.00 32.45
N LEU A 120 -37.21 -7.40 32.13
CA LEU A 120 -37.38 -6.56 30.94
C LEU A 120 -36.51 -5.29 30.98
N LEU A 121 -36.31 -4.69 32.15
CA LEU A 121 -35.42 -3.54 32.31
C LEU A 121 -33.95 -3.91 32.11
N VAL A 122 -33.54 -5.09 32.57
CA VAL A 122 -32.19 -5.63 32.34
C VAL A 122 -31.99 -5.94 30.86
N GLU A 123 -32.94 -6.61 30.21
CA GLU A 123 -32.88 -6.88 28.77
C GLU A 123 -32.78 -5.60 27.95
N ARG A 124 -33.62 -4.60 28.25
CA ARG A 124 -33.57 -3.29 27.58
C ARG A 124 -32.22 -2.61 27.78
N ALA A 125 -31.68 -2.61 29.01
CA ALA A 125 -30.37 -2.03 29.29
C ALA A 125 -29.24 -2.76 28.56
N LEU A 126 -29.35 -4.08 28.41
CA LEU A 126 -28.41 -4.88 27.64
C LEU A 126 -28.44 -4.52 26.16
N VAL A 127 -29.63 -4.43 25.57
CA VAL A 127 -29.83 -4.06 24.15
C VAL A 127 -29.34 -2.63 23.88
N GLU A 128 -29.63 -1.69 24.77
CA GLU A 128 -29.11 -0.31 24.65
C GLU A 128 -27.58 -0.27 24.75
N ALA A 129 -26.98 -1.08 25.64
CA ALA A 129 -25.53 -1.22 25.75
C ALA A 129 -24.92 -1.85 24.49
N GLU A 130 -25.51 -2.91 23.95
CA GLU A 130 -25.07 -3.57 22.71
C GLU A 130 -25.11 -2.60 21.52
N LEU A 131 -26.21 -1.85 21.36
CA LEU A 131 -26.32 -0.81 20.33
C LEU A 131 -25.29 0.31 20.52
N SER A 132 -24.99 0.68 21.77
CA SER A 132 -23.96 1.69 22.06
C SER A 132 -22.55 1.21 21.66
N VAL A 133 -22.23 -0.05 21.94
CA VAL A 133 -20.96 -0.69 21.59
C VAL A 133 -20.85 -0.84 20.07
N ALA A 134 -21.91 -1.27 19.39
CA ALA A 134 -21.95 -1.35 17.93
C ALA A 134 -21.65 0.01 17.28
N ARG A 135 -22.29 1.09 17.75
CA ARG A 135 -22.03 2.46 17.28
C ARG A 135 -20.62 2.96 17.58
N LEU A 136 -20.00 2.51 18.67
CA LEU A 136 -18.60 2.85 18.99
C LEU A 136 -17.62 2.09 18.08
N LEU A 137 -17.88 0.81 17.83
CA LEU A 137 -17.09 0.00 16.89
C LEU A 137 -17.21 0.54 15.45
N GLU A 138 -18.39 0.97 15.02
CA GLU A 138 -18.59 1.63 13.73
C GLU A 138 -17.84 2.96 13.64
N ARG A 139 -17.92 3.82 14.68
CA ARG A 139 -17.18 5.08 14.73
C ARG A 139 -15.66 4.88 14.75
N SER A 140 -15.18 3.87 15.47
CA SER A 140 -13.75 3.49 15.50
C SER A 140 -13.28 3.01 14.13
N ARG A 141 -14.04 2.12 13.48
CA ARG A 141 -13.74 1.64 12.11
C ARG A 141 -13.80 2.77 11.09
N ALA A 142 -14.79 3.66 11.18
CA ALA A 142 -14.93 4.80 10.27
C ALA A 142 -13.81 5.82 10.46
N GLY A 143 -13.45 6.16 11.71
CA GLY A 143 -12.36 7.07 12.05
C GLY A 143 -10.98 6.51 11.70
N GLU A 144 -10.74 5.22 11.93
CA GLU A 144 -9.52 4.54 11.50
C GLU A 144 -9.42 4.46 9.98
N SER A 145 -10.52 4.17 9.28
CA SER A 145 -10.52 4.04 7.82
C SER A 145 -10.32 5.40 7.13
N ALA A 146 -11.04 6.44 7.54
CA ALA A 146 -10.86 7.80 7.01
C ALA A 146 -9.46 8.36 7.33
N GLY A 147 -8.99 8.19 8.56
CA GLY A 147 -7.63 8.58 8.95
C GLY A 147 -6.53 7.76 8.27
N ASN A 148 -6.82 6.53 7.86
CA ASN A 148 -5.91 5.69 7.08
C ASN A 148 -5.87 6.13 5.61
N VAL A 149 -7.02 6.42 5.00
CA VAL A 149 -7.12 6.94 3.62
C VAL A 149 -6.33 8.24 3.48
N SER A 150 -6.54 9.21 4.39
CA SER A 150 -5.82 10.49 4.37
C SER A 150 -4.30 10.30 4.49
N ARG A 151 -3.84 9.40 5.36
CA ARG A 151 -2.41 9.06 5.50
C ARG A 151 -1.84 8.39 4.25
N ILE A 152 -2.58 7.49 3.62
CA ILE A 152 -2.17 6.85 2.36
C ILE A 152 -2.06 7.90 1.25
N VAL A 153 -3.06 8.76 1.10
CA VAL A 153 -3.06 9.84 0.10
C VAL A 153 -1.87 10.77 0.28
N MET A 154 -1.63 11.25 1.51
CA MET A 154 -0.45 12.08 1.85
C MET A 154 0.87 11.40 1.46
N ARG A 155 1.01 10.10 1.70
CA ARG A 155 2.22 9.34 1.37
C ARG A 155 2.39 9.10 -0.13
N LEU A 156 1.30 8.81 -0.85
CA LEU A 156 1.30 8.64 -2.31
C LEU A 156 1.72 9.93 -3.02
N LEU A 157 1.29 11.08 -2.52
CA LEU A 157 1.63 12.40 -3.07
C LEU A 157 2.98 12.94 -2.56
N GLY A 158 3.60 12.25 -1.60
CA GLY A 158 4.89 12.64 -1.03
C GLY A 158 6.03 12.61 -2.06
N ALA A 159 7.01 13.50 -1.88
CA ALA A 159 8.14 13.66 -2.80
C ALA A 159 9.10 12.45 -2.80
N HIS A 160 9.17 11.69 -1.71
CA HIS A 160 10.14 10.60 -1.55
C HIS A 160 9.64 9.27 -2.16
N PRO A 161 10.38 8.63 -3.09
CA PRO A 161 9.94 7.42 -3.80
C PRO A 161 9.67 6.23 -2.87
N GLY A 162 10.53 6.00 -1.87
CA GLY A 162 10.33 4.92 -0.90
C GLY A 162 9.05 5.09 -0.06
N VAL A 163 8.60 6.33 0.20
CA VAL A 163 7.36 6.57 0.95
C VAL A 163 6.15 6.21 0.09
N ARG A 164 6.20 6.52 -1.20
CA ARG A 164 5.16 6.13 -2.17
C ARG A 164 5.09 4.62 -2.33
N LEU A 165 6.24 3.96 -2.45
CA LEU A 165 6.31 2.50 -2.56
C LEU A 165 5.72 1.81 -1.31
N LEU A 166 6.05 2.29 -0.10
CA LEU A 166 5.46 1.78 1.13
C LEU A 166 3.93 1.99 1.19
N ALA A 167 3.45 3.15 0.70
CA ALA A 167 2.02 3.41 0.63
C ALA A 167 1.31 2.50 -0.38
N LEU A 168 1.91 2.25 -1.55
CA LEU A 168 1.44 1.28 -2.53
C LEU A 168 1.40 -0.13 -1.96
N GLY A 169 2.47 -0.57 -1.27
CA GLY A 169 2.51 -1.86 -0.59
C GLY A 169 1.41 -2.01 0.46
N ALA A 170 1.04 -0.94 1.17
CA ALA A 170 -0.04 -0.95 2.15
C ALA A 170 -1.44 -1.12 1.53
N LEU A 171 -1.63 -0.78 0.25
CA LEU A 171 -2.89 -1.03 -0.47
C LEU A 171 -3.09 -2.53 -0.78
N GLY A 172 -2.01 -3.29 -0.88
CA GLY A 172 -2.04 -4.70 -1.28
C GLY A 172 -2.60 -4.86 -2.70
N ARG A 173 -3.60 -5.74 -2.87
CA ARG A 173 -4.31 -5.95 -4.15
C ARG A 173 -5.71 -5.34 -4.19
N LYS A 174 -6.08 -4.56 -3.18
CA LYS A 174 -7.44 -4.03 -3.05
C LYS A 174 -7.74 -3.02 -4.16
N ALA A 175 -9.00 -2.97 -4.59
CA ALA A 175 -9.46 -1.97 -5.54
C ALA A 175 -9.28 -0.56 -4.94
N PRO A 176 -8.47 0.33 -5.57
CA PRO A 176 -8.36 1.71 -5.11
C PRO A 176 -9.64 2.46 -5.46
N GLU A 177 -10.20 3.18 -4.48
CA GLU A 177 -11.46 3.91 -4.61
C GLU A 177 -11.32 5.36 -4.16
N GLY A 178 -12.25 6.21 -4.62
CA GLY A 178 -12.36 7.61 -4.19
C GLY A 178 -11.03 8.37 -4.25
N GLU A 179 -10.67 8.99 -3.12
CA GLU A 179 -9.47 9.80 -2.95
C GLU A 179 -8.18 9.02 -3.20
N VAL A 180 -8.13 7.72 -2.84
CA VAL A 180 -6.93 6.90 -3.05
C VAL A 180 -6.65 6.73 -4.53
N PHE A 181 -7.67 6.44 -5.34
CA PHE A 181 -7.49 6.31 -6.78
C PHE A 181 -7.10 7.64 -7.43
N ALA A 182 -7.70 8.75 -7.00
CA ALA A 182 -7.31 10.08 -7.44
C ALA A 182 -5.83 10.38 -7.11
N ALA A 183 -5.39 10.06 -5.89
CA ALA A 183 -4.00 10.22 -5.48
C ALA A 183 -3.04 9.35 -6.29
N LEU A 184 -3.41 8.12 -6.67
CA LEU A 184 -2.60 7.28 -7.55
C LEU A 184 -2.43 7.89 -8.94
N LEU A 185 -3.51 8.44 -9.52
CA LEU A 185 -3.43 9.12 -10.81
C LEU A 185 -2.53 10.34 -10.75
N GLU A 186 -2.69 11.17 -9.72
CA GLU A 186 -1.83 12.35 -9.51
C GLU A 186 -0.38 11.95 -9.27
N MET A 187 -0.13 10.91 -8.48
CA MET A 187 1.21 10.39 -8.24
C MET A 187 1.93 10.03 -9.54
N VAL A 188 1.28 9.30 -10.45
CA VAL A 188 1.85 8.88 -11.74
C VAL A 188 2.08 10.07 -12.69
N ARG A 189 1.28 11.12 -12.56
CA ARG A 189 1.46 12.36 -13.36
C ARG A 189 2.66 13.17 -12.88
N LEU A 190 2.77 13.32 -11.57
CA LEU A 190 3.79 14.14 -10.91
C LEU A 190 5.18 13.49 -10.98
N TRP A 191 5.26 12.18 -10.71
CA TRP A 191 6.53 11.50 -10.49
C TRP A 191 6.82 10.44 -11.56
N PRO A 192 8.10 10.25 -11.94
CA PRO A 192 8.47 9.12 -12.78
C PRO A 192 8.18 7.80 -12.05
N VAL A 193 7.74 6.81 -12.82
CA VAL A 193 7.38 5.47 -12.34
C VAL A 193 8.53 4.52 -12.67
N ASP A 194 9.10 3.91 -11.65
CA ASP A 194 10.10 2.85 -11.78
C ASP A 194 9.45 1.45 -11.86
N GLU A 195 10.29 0.42 -11.93
CA GLU A 195 9.85 -0.99 -12.04
C GLU A 195 9.04 -1.41 -10.80
N ASP A 196 9.53 -1.13 -9.60
CA ASP A 196 8.88 -1.52 -8.34
C ASP A 196 7.50 -0.86 -8.19
N VAL A 197 7.40 0.45 -8.45
CA VAL A 197 6.13 1.19 -8.39
C VAL A 197 5.15 0.64 -9.42
N LEU A 198 5.59 0.39 -10.65
CA LEU A 198 4.70 -0.14 -11.68
C LEU A 198 4.19 -1.54 -11.32
N GLU A 199 5.04 -2.42 -10.81
CA GLU A 199 4.64 -3.77 -10.40
C GLU A 199 3.52 -3.73 -9.34
N HIS A 200 3.61 -2.81 -8.38
CA HIS A 200 2.54 -2.62 -7.40
C HIS A 200 1.27 -2.08 -8.04
N LEU A 201 1.38 -1.09 -8.94
CA LEU A 201 0.23 -0.52 -9.62
C LEU A 201 -0.53 -1.57 -10.42
N VAL A 202 0.14 -2.35 -11.27
CA VAL A 202 -0.54 -3.32 -12.16
C VAL A 202 -1.22 -4.47 -11.42
N LEU A 203 -0.83 -4.74 -10.17
CA LEU A 203 -1.41 -5.77 -9.30
C LEU A 203 -2.70 -5.32 -8.58
N LEU A 204 -3.04 -4.04 -8.62
CA LEU A 204 -4.26 -3.52 -8.02
C LEU A 204 -5.49 -3.97 -8.84
N ASP A 205 -6.57 -4.28 -8.13
CA ASP A 205 -7.82 -4.74 -8.73
C ASP A 205 -8.65 -3.56 -9.27
N TYR A 206 -8.30 -3.08 -10.46
CA TYR A 206 -9.02 -1.99 -11.11
C TYR A 206 -10.29 -2.47 -11.83
N SER A 207 -11.37 -1.71 -11.69
CA SER A 207 -12.48 -1.77 -12.64
C SER A 207 -12.01 -1.41 -14.07
N PRO A 208 -12.72 -1.83 -15.13
CA PRO A 208 -12.33 -1.54 -16.51
C PRO A 208 -12.08 -0.05 -16.78
N ASP A 209 -12.94 0.83 -16.26
CA ASP A 209 -12.81 2.28 -16.42
C ASP A 209 -11.59 2.85 -15.69
N ARG A 210 -11.34 2.40 -14.45
CA ARG A 210 -10.18 2.83 -13.66
C ARG A 210 -8.89 2.33 -14.28
N ARG A 211 -8.88 1.11 -14.82
CA ARG A 211 -7.74 0.53 -15.54
C ARG A 211 -7.39 1.38 -16.76
N ARG A 212 -8.38 1.77 -17.57
CA ARG A 212 -8.17 2.65 -18.73
C ARG A 212 -7.58 4.00 -18.31
N LYS A 213 -8.17 4.67 -17.31
CA LYS A 213 -7.66 5.96 -16.81
C LYS A 213 -6.21 5.88 -16.31
N MET A 214 -5.88 4.82 -15.58
CA MET A 214 -4.52 4.58 -15.11
C MET A 214 -3.55 4.32 -16.27
N ALA A 215 -3.96 3.52 -17.26
CA ALA A 215 -3.15 3.26 -18.44
C ALA A 215 -2.89 4.53 -19.28
N GLU A 216 -3.89 5.39 -19.44
CA GLU A 216 -3.73 6.69 -20.11
C GLU A 216 -2.76 7.61 -19.38
N ALA A 217 -2.82 7.64 -18.04
CA ALA A 217 -1.90 8.41 -17.21
C ALA A 217 -0.45 7.91 -17.31
N LEU A 218 -0.24 6.59 -17.23
CA LEU A 218 1.08 5.98 -17.41
C LEU A 218 1.64 6.23 -18.81
N ALA A 219 0.79 6.11 -19.85
CA ALA A 219 1.20 6.30 -21.23
C ALA A 219 1.59 7.74 -21.57
N ALA A 220 1.08 8.74 -20.84
CA ALA A 220 1.49 10.14 -21.01
C ALA A 220 2.99 10.35 -20.78
N ARG A 221 3.65 9.48 -20.00
CA ARG A 221 5.09 9.50 -19.74
C ARG A 221 5.79 8.24 -20.26
N ALA A 222 5.19 7.56 -21.25
CA ALA A 222 5.68 6.27 -21.75
C ALA A 222 7.17 6.31 -22.12
N GLY A 223 7.64 7.38 -22.78
CA GLY A 223 9.04 7.53 -23.19
C GLY A 223 10.07 7.62 -22.04
N ALA A 224 9.62 7.86 -20.80
CA ALA A 224 10.47 7.92 -19.61
C ALA A 224 10.41 6.64 -18.76
N LEU A 225 9.56 5.66 -19.11
CA LEU A 225 9.49 4.41 -18.38
C LEU A 225 10.76 3.58 -18.61
N PRO A 226 11.31 2.93 -17.59
CA PRO A 226 12.36 1.93 -17.77
C PRO A 226 11.88 0.81 -18.71
N GLU A 227 12.78 0.20 -19.48
CA GLU A 227 12.43 -0.83 -20.47
C GLU A 227 11.57 -1.96 -19.87
N ARG A 228 11.99 -2.51 -18.71
CA ARG A 228 11.25 -3.59 -18.04
C ARG A 228 9.86 -3.16 -17.61
N ALA A 229 9.75 -1.96 -17.02
CA ALA A 229 8.48 -1.38 -16.63
C ALA A 229 7.57 -1.21 -17.87
N ALA A 230 8.08 -0.65 -18.97
CA ALA A 230 7.32 -0.50 -20.20
C ALA A 230 6.81 -1.85 -20.76
N LEU A 231 7.59 -2.93 -20.68
CA LEU A 231 7.15 -4.27 -21.10
C LEU A 231 6.07 -4.85 -20.19
N VAL A 232 6.18 -4.68 -18.86
CA VAL A 232 5.14 -5.05 -17.90
C VAL A 232 3.85 -4.29 -18.19
N PHE A 233 3.97 -2.99 -18.44
CA PHE A 233 2.86 -2.12 -18.82
C PHE A 233 2.17 -2.60 -20.10
N LEU A 234 2.93 -2.91 -21.15
CA LEU A 234 2.41 -3.43 -22.42
C LEU A 234 1.62 -4.73 -22.23
N ARG A 235 2.15 -5.66 -21.44
CA ARG A 235 1.44 -6.91 -21.09
C ARG A 235 0.17 -6.64 -20.30
N TRP A 236 0.18 -5.65 -19.41
CA TRP A 236 -0.99 -5.32 -18.60
C TRP A 236 -2.12 -4.68 -19.43
N ILE A 237 -1.78 -3.83 -20.40
CA ILE A 237 -2.78 -3.20 -21.28
C ILE A 237 -3.22 -4.09 -22.45
N SER A 238 -2.62 -5.27 -22.66
CA SER A 238 -2.97 -6.15 -23.79
C SER A 238 -4.44 -6.61 -23.75
N LEU A 239 -5.03 -6.63 -22.55
CA LEU A 239 -6.44 -6.98 -22.31
C LEU A 239 -7.40 -5.80 -22.48
N LEU A 240 -6.89 -4.57 -22.64
CA LEU A 240 -7.73 -3.40 -22.86
C LEU A 240 -8.23 -3.34 -24.31
N PRO A 241 -9.54 -3.12 -24.54
CA PRO A 241 -10.05 -2.76 -25.86
C PRO A 241 -9.54 -1.36 -26.25
N ASP A 242 -9.61 -0.99 -27.53
CA ASP A 242 -9.34 0.37 -28.02
C ASP A 242 -8.10 1.05 -27.42
N ARG A 243 -6.97 0.34 -27.50
CA ARG A 243 -5.68 0.74 -26.91
C ARG A 243 -4.76 1.48 -27.88
N GLY A 244 -5.25 1.86 -29.07
CA GLY A 244 -4.48 2.51 -30.13
C GLY A 244 -3.79 3.79 -29.65
N ASP A 245 -4.53 4.68 -28.99
CA ASP A 245 -4.01 5.96 -28.49
C ASP A 245 -2.93 5.77 -27.41
N ILE A 246 -3.12 4.76 -26.55
CA ILE A 246 -2.16 4.40 -25.49
C ILE A 246 -0.87 3.87 -26.12
N LEU A 247 -0.99 2.94 -27.07
CA LEU A 247 0.16 2.38 -27.79
C LEU A 247 0.88 3.44 -28.63
N GLY A 248 0.17 4.38 -29.24
CA GLY A 248 0.74 5.48 -30.02
C GLY A 248 1.75 6.30 -29.21
N LYS A 249 1.41 6.61 -27.94
CA LYS A 249 2.34 7.30 -27.04
C LYS A 249 3.60 6.47 -26.74
N ILE A 250 3.47 5.14 -26.64
CA ILE A 250 4.59 4.22 -26.40
C ILE A 250 5.53 4.12 -27.62
N LEU A 251 5.05 4.38 -28.84
CA LEU A 251 5.90 4.38 -30.04
C LEU A 251 6.99 5.48 -30.05
N SER A 252 6.96 6.40 -29.09
CA SER A 252 8.04 7.36 -28.85
C SER A 252 9.20 6.84 -27.97
N HIS A 253 9.10 5.60 -27.46
CA HIS A 253 10.08 5.00 -26.57
C HIS A 253 11.43 4.70 -27.25
N GLN A 254 12.53 4.77 -26.50
CA GLN A 254 13.88 4.61 -27.05
C GLN A 254 14.28 3.16 -27.31
N SER A 255 13.79 2.22 -26.49
CA SER A 255 14.09 0.78 -26.62
C SER A 255 13.38 0.14 -27.80
N ALA A 256 14.15 -0.50 -28.68
CA ALA A 256 13.66 -1.29 -29.80
C ALA A 256 12.75 -2.45 -29.36
N ARG A 257 13.03 -3.07 -28.21
CA ARG A 257 12.24 -4.18 -27.68
C ARG A 257 10.83 -3.74 -27.28
N VAL A 258 10.72 -2.56 -26.66
CA VAL A 258 9.43 -1.97 -26.29
C VAL A 258 8.64 -1.58 -27.53
N LEU A 259 9.28 -0.95 -28.52
CA LEU A 259 8.66 -0.59 -29.79
C LEU A 259 8.12 -1.82 -30.54
N ALA A 260 8.92 -2.88 -30.66
CA ALA A 260 8.52 -4.14 -31.27
C ALA A 260 7.32 -4.78 -30.55
N ALA A 261 7.33 -4.78 -29.21
CA ALA A 261 6.22 -5.29 -28.42
C ALA A 261 4.94 -4.44 -28.58
N ALA A 262 5.07 -3.11 -28.61
CA ALA A 262 3.95 -2.20 -28.81
C ALA A 262 3.32 -2.38 -30.21
N LEU A 263 4.14 -2.50 -31.26
CA LEU A 263 3.69 -2.77 -32.62
C LEU A 263 3.04 -4.15 -32.76
N SER A 264 3.54 -5.16 -32.04
CA SER A 264 2.93 -6.50 -32.04
C SER A 264 1.55 -6.52 -31.39
N LEU A 265 1.30 -5.63 -30.43
CA LEU A 265 0.01 -5.45 -29.76
C LEU A 265 -0.91 -4.45 -30.48
N TRP A 266 -0.42 -3.81 -31.55
CA TRP A 266 -1.12 -2.74 -32.25
C TRP A 266 -2.50 -3.19 -32.75
N PRO A 267 -3.57 -2.39 -32.52
CA PRO A 267 -4.88 -2.74 -33.03
C PRO A 267 -4.81 -2.72 -34.56
N GLY A 268 -5.15 -3.83 -35.19
CA GLY A 268 -5.04 -3.97 -36.63
C GLY A 268 -5.96 -3.05 -37.43
N GLY A 269 -6.73 -2.16 -36.79
CA GLY A 269 -7.76 -1.26 -37.33
C GLY A 269 -7.27 0.09 -37.87
N VAL A 270 -6.12 0.59 -37.40
CA VAL A 270 -5.68 1.98 -37.60
C VAL A 270 -4.17 2.02 -37.83
N LEU A 271 -3.70 2.97 -38.64
CA LEU A 271 -2.26 3.22 -38.78
C LEU A 271 -1.72 4.04 -37.60
N PRO A 272 -0.48 3.82 -37.15
CA PRO A 272 0.23 4.81 -36.34
C PRO A 272 0.25 6.18 -37.02
N ASP A 273 0.35 7.26 -36.23
CA ASP A 273 0.46 8.61 -36.78
C ASP A 273 1.70 8.76 -37.68
N ASP A 274 1.65 9.69 -38.63
CA ASP A 274 2.72 9.89 -39.61
C ASP A 274 4.08 10.17 -38.95
N LEU A 275 4.11 10.87 -37.82
CA LEU A 275 5.35 11.19 -37.13
C LEU A 275 5.99 9.92 -36.51
N ALA A 276 5.17 9.03 -35.94
CA ALA A 276 5.58 7.71 -35.48
C ALA A 276 6.05 6.85 -36.65
N LEU A 277 5.31 6.81 -37.76
CA LEU A 277 5.71 6.07 -38.96
C LEU A 277 7.06 6.54 -39.52
N ILE A 278 7.27 7.86 -39.64
CA ILE A 278 8.53 8.44 -40.11
C ILE A 278 9.69 8.03 -39.19
N ARG A 279 9.50 8.10 -37.87
CA ARG A 279 10.54 7.70 -36.89
C ARG A 279 10.86 6.21 -36.96
N LEU A 280 9.83 5.37 -37.04
CA LEU A 280 9.98 3.91 -37.05
C LEU A 280 10.53 3.38 -38.38
N LEU A 281 10.15 3.96 -39.52
CA LEU A 281 10.70 3.57 -40.83
C LEU A 281 12.17 3.97 -41.00
N LYS A 282 12.65 4.98 -40.26
CA LYS A 282 14.08 5.36 -40.23
C LYS A 282 14.96 4.38 -39.45
N ARG A 283 14.36 3.50 -38.64
CA ARG A 283 15.06 2.42 -37.93
C ARG A 283 15.45 1.30 -38.89
N ASP A 284 16.43 0.49 -38.49
CA ASP A 284 16.93 -0.66 -39.26
C ASP A 284 16.79 -1.98 -38.49
N GLU A 285 16.33 -1.94 -37.23
CA GLU A 285 16.05 -3.12 -36.43
C GLU A 285 14.87 -3.90 -37.04
N ASP A 286 15.09 -5.14 -37.46
CA ASP A 286 14.07 -5.97 -38.09
C ASP A 286 12.90 -6.31 -37.16
N GLY A 287 13.16 -6.41 -35.85
CA GLY A 287 12.14 -6.57 -34.82
C GLY A 287 11.12 -5.42 -34.78
N ILE A 288 11.49 -4.21 -35.24
CA ILE A 288 10.57 -3.07 -35.38
C ILE A 288 9.93 -3.08 -36.77
N LEU A 289 10.75 -3.24 -37.81
CA LEU A 289 10.31 -3.12 -39.19
C LEU A 289 9.33 -4.22 -39.60
N VAL A 290 9.53 -5.47 -39.18
CA VAL A 290 8.64 -6.57 -39.60
C VAL A 290 7.20 -6.37 -39.09
N PRO A 291 6.95 -6.12 -37.77
CA PRO A 291 5.61 -5.77 -37.29
C PRO A 291 5.03 -4.53 -37.98
N LEU A 292 5.85 -3.49 -38.19
CA LEU A 292 5.41 -2.27 -38.85
C LEU A 292 4.96 -2.51 -40.30
N LEU A 293 5.75 -3.25 -41.08
CA LEU A 293 5.42 -3.59 -42.47
C LEU A 293 4.16 -4.46 -42.55
N ARG A 294 3.92 -5.34 -41.58
CA ARG A 294 2.65 -6.09 -41.51
C ARG A 294 1.45 -5.16 -41.36
N ILE A 295 1.57 -4.16 -40.48
CA ILE A 295 0.53 -3.13 -40.29
C ILE A 295 0.32 -2.35 -41.60
N LEU A 296 1.38 -1.84 -42.21
CA LEU A 296 1.31 -1.10 -43.48
C LEU A 296 0.69 -1.94 -44.60
N LYS A 297 1.09 -3.20 -44.77
CA LYS A 297 0.50 -4.08 -45.79
C LYS A 297 -1.01 -4.25 -45.61
N SER A 298 -1.48 -4.35 -44.36
CA SER A 298 -2.90 -4.54 -44.07
C SER A 298 -3.75 -3.29 -44.23
N ARG A 299 -3.16 -2.10 -44.14
CA ARG A 299 -3.88 -0.82 -44.09
C ARG A 299 -3.60 0.12 -45.25
N GLY A 300 -2.59 -0.19 -46.06
CA GLY A 300 -2.03 0.70 -47.06
C GLY A 300 -0.89 1.52 -46.47
N ALA A 301 0.22 1.61 -47.19
CA ALA A 301 1.31 2.50 -46.84
C ALA A 301 1.02 3.92 -47.34
N PRO A 302 1.41 4.96 -46.56
CA PRO A 302 1.35 6.33 -47.04
C PRO A 302 2.25 6.52 -48.27
N PRO A 303 1.85 7.34 -49.28
CA PRO A 303 2.65 7.56 -50.49
C PRO A 303 4.08 8.06 -50.22
N TRP A 304 4.25 8.88 -49.18
CA TRP A 304 5.57 9.40 -48.80
C TRP A 304 6.54 8.30 -48.31
N ALA A 305 6.03 7.15 -47.89
CA ALA A 305 6.85 6.03 -47.41
C ALA A 305 7.44 5.20 -48.56
N ALA A 306 6.93 5.35 -49.79
CA ALA A 306 7.31 4.54 -50.94
C ALA A 306 8.82 4.46 -51.20
N PRO A 307 9.59 5.57 -51.21
CA PRO A 307 11.03 5.50 -51.47
C PRO A 307 11.78 4.68 -50.41
N ARG A 308 11.37 4.79 -49.14
CA ARG A 308 11.98 4.03 -48.04
C ARG A 308 11.60 2.56 -48.12
N LEU A 309 10.35 2.24 -48.47
CA LEU A 309 9.90 0.85 -48.65
C LEU A 309 10.62 0.17 -49.82
N ALA A 310 10.82 0.87 -50.95
CA ALA A 310 11.61 0.38 -52.07
C ALA A 310 13.06 0.07 -51.64
N ALA A 311 13.71 1.00 -50.93
CA ALA A 311 15.07 0.80 -50.41
C ALA A 311 15.17 -0.41 -49.44
N LEU A 312 14.19 -0.56 -48.53
CA LEU A 312 14.11 -1.71 -47.62
C LEU A 312 13.94 -3.04 -48.36
N SER A 313 13.19 -3.03 -49.47
CA SER A 313 12.88 -4.22 -50.27
C SER A 313 14.12 -4.82 -50.96
N GLU A 314 15.09 -3.98 -51.32
CA GLU A 314 16.29 -4.34 -52.06
C GLU A 314 17.51 -4.56 -51.15
N LYS A 315 17.79 -3.60 -50.26
CA LYS A 315 19.10 -3.44 -49.62
C LYS A 315 19.15 -3.86 -48.15
N HIS A 316 18.02 -4.11 -47.49
CA HIS A 316 18.00 -4.40 -46.05
C HIS A 316 18.66 -5.76 -45.74
N PRO A 317 19.46 -5.92 -44.67
CA PRO A 317 20.14 -7.18 -44.35
C PRO A 317 19.20 -8.34 -44.00
N SER A 318 18.12 -8.08 -43.24
CA SER A 318 17.13 -9.09 -42.87
C SER A 318 16.24 -9.49 -44.05
N ALA A 319 16.20 -10.80 -44.35
CA ALA A 319 15.38 -11.34 -45.43
C ALA A 319 13.88 -11.13 -45.21
N ALA A 320 13.42 -11.22 -43.95
CA ALA A 320 12.02 -11.01 -43.60
C ALA A 320 11.56 -9.59 -43.97
N VAL A 321 12.36 -8.57 -43.62
CA VAL A 321 12.09 -7.17 -43.97
C VAL A 321 12.00 -6.99 -45.48
N ARG A 322 12.95 -7.55 -46.24
CA ARG A 322 12.94 -7.47 -47.71
C ARG A 322 11.65 -8.08 -48.29
N VAL A 323 11.25 -9.26 -47.82
CA VAL A 323 10.04 -9.96 -48.31
C VAL A 323 8.78 -9.15 -48.03
N TRP A 324 8.61 -8.64 -46.80
CA TRP A 324 7.45 -7.82 -46.44
C TRP A 324 7.41 -6.51 -47.21
N ALA A 325 8.54 -5.81 -47.33
CA ALA A 325 8.62 -4.54 -48.07
C ALA A 325 8.32 -4.73 -49.56
N ARG A 326 8.89 -5.75 -50.22
CA ARG A 326 8.57 -6.08 -51.63
C ARG A 326 7.10 -6.37 -51.82
N SER A 327 6.47 -7.06 -50.87
CA SER A 327 5.05 -7.37 -50.95
C SER A 327 4.17 -6.11 -50.93
N ILE A 328 4.59 -5.04 -50.25
CA ILE A 328 3.86 -3.77 -50.21
C ILE A 328 4.09 -3.00 -51.51
N VAL A 329 5.36 -2.85 -51.91
CA VAL A 329 5.73 -2.12 -53.15
C VAL A 329 5.01 -2.70 -54.37
N ARG A 330 4.90 -4.03 -54.46
CA ARG A 330 4.17 -4.70 -55.55
C ARG A 330 2.65 -4.55 -55.46
N ALA A 331 2.09 -4.54 -54.25
CA ALA A 331 0.64 -4.46 -54.07
C ALA A 331 0.09 -3.05 -54.35
N GLU A 332 0.90 -2.02 -54.09
CA GLU A 332 0.50 -0.62 -54.22
C GLU A 332 0.97 0.04 -55.52
N ASN A 333 1.59 -0.72 -56.44
CA ASN A 333 2.20 -0.19 -57.67
C ASN A 333 3.09 1.04 -57.41
N LEU A 334 3.87 1.02 -56.33
CA LEU A 334 4.76 2.13 -55.94
C LEU A 334 6.06 2.18 -56.78
N VAL A 335 5.98 1.76 -58.04
CA VAL A 335 7.09 1.70 -59.01
C VAL A 335 6.77 2.57 -60.21
#